data_AF-A0A520M619-F1
#
_entry.id   AF-A0A520M619-F1
#
_cell.length_a   1.000
_cell.length_b   1.000
_cell.length_c   1.000
_cell.angle_alpha   90.00
_cell.angle_beta   90.00
_cell.angle_gamma   90.00
#
_symmetry.space_group_name_H-M   'P 1'
#
loop_
_entity.id
_entity.type
_entity.pdbx_description
1 polymer ?
#
loop_
_entity_poly.entity_id
_entity_poly.type
_entity_poly.pdbx_seq_one_letter_code
_entity_poly.pdbx_strand_id
1 'polypeptide(L)' 'MNKTERTAFREAMIIVAMGVIINFPLQTFLLWLTIDQWSWTNTLYISLFTQAIITVVALIRVFTIRMRFQRGKF' A
#
# COMPACT_ATOMS: atom_id res chain seq x y z
N MET A 1 17.91 25.14 -9.79
CA MET A 1 17.51 23.72 -9.57
C MET A 1 16.84 23.22 -10.83
N ASN A 2 17.40 22.17 -11.43
CA ASN A 2 17.17 21.79 -12.81
C ASN A 2 15.80 21.10 -12.94
N LYS A 3 15.08 21.31 -14.05
CA LYS A 3 13.67 20.86 -14.23
C LYS A 3 13.48 19.36 -13.99
N THR A 4 14.54 18.58 -14.17
CA THR A 4 14.59 17.12 -13.98
C THR A 4 14.43 16.67 -12.52
N GLU A 5 15.04 17.38 -11.56
CA GLU A 5 14.97 17.02 -10.13
C GLU A 5 13.56 17.19 -9.58
N ARG A 6 12.85 18.25 -10.01
CA ARG A 6 11.45 18.48 -9.64
C ARG A 6 10.53 17.37 -10.15
N THR A 7 10.78 16.82 -11.34
CA THR A 7 9.98 15.73 -11.90
C THR A 7 10.20 14.43 -11.13
N ALA A 8 11.46 14.07 -10.86
CA ALA A 8 11.78 12.88 -10.08
C ALA A 8 11.20 12.93 -8.65
N PHE A 9 11.27 14.10 -8.01
CA PHE A 9 10.66 14.31 -6.70
C PHE A 9 9.13 14.18 -6.75
N ARG A 10 8.50 14.70 -7.81
CA ARG A 10 7.04 14.59 -8.01
C ARG A 10 6.61 13.14 -8.24
N GLU A 11 7.37 12.37 -9.02
CA GLU A 11 7.13 10.94 -9.20
C GLU A 11 7.25 10.16 -7.89
N ALA A 12 8.31 10.41 -7.12
CA ALA A 12 8.49 9.80 -5.80
C ALA A 12 7.32 10.13 -4.86
N MET A 13 6.89 11.40 -4.81
CA MET A 13 5.74 11.81 -4.01
C MET A 13 4.44 11.12 -4.43
N ILE A 14 4.19 10.96 -5.74
CA ILE A 14 3.00 10.27 -6.24
C ILE A 14 3.02 8.79 -5.84
N ILE A 15 4.17 8.12 -5.93
CA ILE A 15 4.31 6.71 -5.53
C ILE A 15 4.05 6.54 -4.02
N VAL A 16 4.60 7.45 -3.21
CA VAL A 16 4.40 7.44 -1.75
C VAL A 16 2.96 7.76 -1.39
N ALA A 17 2.37 8.80 -1.99
CA ALA A 17 0.99 9.20 -1.74
C ALA A 17 -0.02 8.10 -2.12
N MET A 18 0.17 7.46 -3.28
CA MET A 18 -0.63 6.29 -3.67
C MET A 18 -0.46 5.13 -2.69
N GLY A 19 0.75 4.96 -2.15
CA GLY A 19 1.01 3.95 -1.12
C GLY A 19 0.27 4.22 0.18
N VAL A 20 0.21 5.47 0.61
CA VAL A 20 -0.56 5.88 1.80
C VAL A 20 -2.05 5.70 1.56
N ILE A 21 -2.58 6.16 0.42
CA ILE A 21 -4.00 6.07 0.07
C ILE A 21 -4.49 4.62 -0.01
N ILE A 22 -3.62 3.66 -0.37
CA ILE A 22 -4.01 2.25 -0.45
C ILE A 22 -3.76 1.52 0.88
N ASN A 23 -2.58 1.67 1.47
CA ASN A 23 -2.23 0.91 2.68
C ASN A 23 -3.02 1.37 3.90
N PHE A 24 -3.24 2.68 4.06
CA PHE A 24 -3.92 3.22 5.23
C PHE A 24 -5.37 2.71 5.37
N PRO A 25 -6.27 2.88 4.38
CA PRO A 25 -7.63 2.37 4.52
C PRO A 25 -7.68 0.84 4.52
N LEU A 26 -6.79 0.16 3.79
CA LEU A 26 -6.76 -1.31 3.79
C LEU A 26 -6.35 -1.88 5.15
N GLN A 27 -5.35 -1.27 5.78
CA GLN A 27 -4.92 -1.63 7.14
C GLN A 27 -6.02 -1.35 8.15
N THR A 28 -6.65 -0.17 8.10
CA THR A 28 -7.79 0.17 8.97
C THR A 28 -8.96 -0.80 8.78
N PHE A 29 -9.30 -1.14 7.54
CA PHE A 29 -10.38 -2.09 7.24
C PHE A 29 -10.07 -3.50 7.73
N LEU A 30 -8.84 -3.97 7.57
CA LEU A 30 -8.41 -5.28 8.06
C LEU A 30 -8.43 -5.37 9.58
N LEU A 31 -7.98 -4.31 10.27
CA LEU A 31 -8.06 -4.21 11.73
C LEU A 31 -9.52 -4.20 12.18
N TRP A 32 -10.38 -3.42 11.53
CA TRP A 32 -11.82 -3.43 11.81
C TRP A 32 -12.42 -4.83 11.63
N LEU A 33 -12.13 -5.52 10.52
CA LEU A 33 -12.66 -6.86 10.28
C LEU A 33 -12.15 -7.89 11.31
N THR A 34 -10.86 -7.87 11.64
CA THR A 34 -10.27 -8.84 12.57
C THR A 34 -10.68 -8.62 14.03
N ILE A 35 -10.86 -7.36 14.43
CA ILE A 35 -11.25 -7.00 15.81
C ILE A 35 -12.77 -7.03 15.97
N ASP A 36 -13.51 -6.36 15.09
CA ASP A 36 -14.96 -6.16 15.23
C ASP A 36 -15.76 -7.39 14.77
N GLN A 37 -15.46 -7.93 13.57
CA GLN A 37 -16.23 -9.06 13.03
C GLN A 37 -15.74 -10.42 13.55
N TRP A 38 -14.43 -10.60 13.68
CA TRP A 38 -13.86 -11.88 14.12
C TRP A 38 -13.62 -11.99 15.63
N SER A 39 -13.73 -10.87 16.38
CA SER A 39 -13.52 -10.82 17.83
C SER A 39 -12.22 -11.49 18.29
N TRP A 40 -11.14 -11.37 17.49
CA TRP A 40 -9.85 -11.92 17.89
C TRP A 40 -9.32 -11.17 19.11
N THR A 41 -9.21 -11.85 20.25
CA THR A 41 -8.66 -11.29 21.49
C THR A 41 -7.14 -11.34 21.56
N ASN A 42 -6.50 -12.13 20.68
CA ASN A 42 -5.07 -12.31 20.68
C ASN A 42 -4.38 -11.44 19.61
N THR A 43 -3.71 -10.40 20.09
CA THR A 43 -3.01 -9.37 19.31
C THR A 43 -1.95 -9.95 18.35
N LEU A 44 -1.35 -11.09 18.67
CA LEU A 44 -0.34 -11.72 17.81
C LEU A 44 -0.95 -12.28 16.53
N TYR A 45 -2.12 -12.91 16.60
CA TYR A 45 -2.79 -13.43 15.40
C TYR A 45 -3.29 -12.29 14.53
N ILE A 46 -3.86 -11.23 15.13
CA ILE A 46 -4.32 -10.04 14.39
C ILE A 46 -3.15 -9.42 13.63
N SER A 47 -2.02 -9.19 14.30
CA SER A 47 -0.85 -8.57 13.67
C SER A 47 -0.27 -9.44 12.56
N LEU A 48 -0.08 -10.75 12.77
CA LEU A 48 0.40 -11.67 11.73
C LEU A 48 -0.53 -11.72 10.51
N PHE A 49 -1.84 -11.81 10.73
CA PHE A 49 -2.82 -11.92 9.65
C PHE A 49 -2.94 -10.61 8.84
N THR A 50 -3.09 -9.47 9.53
CA THR A 50 -3.15 -8.16 8.87
C THR A 50 -1.85 -7.86 8.13
N GLN A 51 -0.69 -8.17 8.72
CA GLN A 51 0.62 -8.01 8.08
C GLN A 51 0.76 -8.91 6.84
N ALA A 52 0.31 -10.16 6.90
CA ALA A 52 0.35 -11.07 5.77
C ALA A 52 -0.49 -10.54 4.60
N ILE A 53 -1.72 -10.08 4.85
CA ILE A 53 -2.60 -9.53 3.81
C ILE A 53 -2.03 -8.23 3.24
N ILE A 54 -1.57 -7.31 4.10
CA ILE A 54 -0.96 -6.05 3.64
C ILE A 54 0.27 -6.35 2.77
N THR A 55 1.06 -7.37 3.10
CA THR A 55 2.23 -7.76 2.30
C THR A 55 1.83 -8.28 0.91
N VAL A 56 0.79 -9.11 0.83
CA VAL A 56 0.25 -9.59 -0.46
C VAL A 56 -0.31 -8.43 -1.29
N VAL A 57 -1.06 -7.53 -0.68
CA VAL A 57 -1.61 -6.35 -1.37
C VAL A 57 -0.50 -5.39 -1.79
N ALA A 58 0.54 -5.23 -0.98
CA ALA A 58 1.72 -4.44 -1.33
C ALA A 58 2.43 -5.02 -2.57
N LEU A 59 2.55 -6.34 -2.68
CA LEU A 59 3.06 -7.01 -3.88
C LEU A 59 2.19 -6.68 -5.11
N ILE A 60 0.86 -6.80 -4.98
CA ILE A 60 -0.09 -6.46 -6.07
C ILE A 60 0.01 -4.98 -6.45
N ARG A 61 0.12 -4.06 -5.49
CA ARG A 61 0.28 -2.62 -5.74
C ARG A 61 1.59 -2.34 -6.47
N VAL A 62 2.71 -2.88 -6.00
CA VAL A 62 4.02 -2.69 -6.63
C VAL A 62 4.02 -3.27 -8.04
N PHE A 63 3.40 -4.43 -8.24
CA PHE A 63 3.22 -5.04 -9.55
C PHE A 63 2.34 -4.17 -10.47
N THR A 64 1.21 -3.66 -9.96
CA THR A 64 0.30 -2.77 -10.70
C THR A 64 0.94 -1.44 -11.05
N ILE A 65 1.69 -0.83 -10.12
CA ILE A 65 2.44 0.41 -10.36
C ILE A 65 3.54 0.15 -11.39
N ARG A 66 4.31 -0.94 -11.28
CA ARG A 66 5.31 -1.31 -12.31
C ARG A 66 4.66 -1.52 -13.67
N MET A 67 3.52 -2.21 -13.73
CA MET A 67 2.82 -2.48 -14.98
C MET A 67 2.20 -1.20 -15.59
N ARG A 68 1.68 -0.28 -14.77
CA ARG A 68 1.20 1.05 -15.21
C ARG A 68 2.33 1.96 -15.66
N PHE A 69 3.48 1.96 -14.97
CA PHE A 69 4.65 2.74 -15.38
C PHE A 69 5.32 2.17 -16.64
N GLN A 70 5.29 0.85 -16.87
CA GLN A 70 5.76 0.27 -18.13
C GLN A 70 4.85 0.61 -19.32
N ARG A 71 3.54 0.72 -19.12
CA ARG A 71 2.59 1.14 -20.18
C ARG A 71 2.61 2.63 -20.49
N GLY A 72 3.25 3.47 -19.67
CA GLY A 72 3.43 4.91 -19.93
C GLY A 72 4.67 5.25 -20.78
N LYS A 73 5.41 4.24 -21.27
CA LYS A 73 6.58 4.39 -22.15
C LYS A 73 6.38 3.78 -23.55
N PHE A 74 5.14 3.72 -24.02
CA PHE A 74 4.83 3.48 -25.44
C PHE A 74 4.21 4.73 -26.05
#